data_AF-A0A4V5TQ26-F1
#
_entry.id   AF-A0A4V5TQ26-F1
#
_cell.length_a   1.000
_cell.length_b   1.000
_cell.length_c   1.000
_cell.angle_alpha   90.00
_cell.angle_beta   90.00
_cell.angle_gamma   90.00
#
_symmetry.space_group_name_H-M   'P 1'
#
loop_
_entity.id
_entity.type
_entity.pdbx_description
1 polymer ?
#
loop_
_entity_poly.entity_id
_entity_poly.type
_entity_poly.pdbx_seq_one_letter_code
_entity_poly.pdbx_strand_id
1 'polypeptide(L)'
;MDVKETKDYIAVDCGLPADTFNIITLLNSNVTEGIEKLYKEVECFNQKKFPMSVWFWDDRHEQTIKSELIKLGLKEAEQNIAMVADLKTIHPTINMPKGFTIQKSSSSGQIKKFGETLANLFGTSEEGTHVQAFYNETASFDLWNSEQMKLYLGIYKEEVVSVGSLVCTKDSIGIYDIATKEEMRGKGFGSTMFNYLLQEA
;
A
#
# COMPACT_ATOMS: atom_id res chain seq x y z
N MET A 1 -8.64 -10.06 -10.06
CA MET A 1 -8.05 -10.16 -8.71
C MET A 1 -8.34 -11.53 -8.14
N ASP A 2 -7.30 -12.21 -7.67
CA ASP A 2 -7.37 -13.48 -6.96
C ASP A 2 -6.64 -13.36 -5.62
N VAL A 3 -7.21 -13.94 -4.57
CA VAL A 3 -6.64 -13.90 -3.22
C VAL A 3 -6.60 -15.32 -2.68
N LYS A 4 -5.39 -15.78 -2.35
CA LYS A 4 -5.17 -17.09 -1.77
C LYS A 4 -4.65 -16.92 -0.35
N GLU A 5 -5.46 -17.34 0.60
CA GLU A 5 -5.11 -17.36 2.01
C GLU A 5 -4.76 -18.79 2.45
N THR A 6 -3.66 -18.92 3.17
CA THR A 6 -3.23 -20.16 3.81
C THR A 6 -2.84 -19.87 5.25
N LYS A 7 -2.57 -20.91 6.05
CA LYS A 7 -2.04 -20.73 7.40
C LYS A 7 -0.65 -20.07 7.45
N ASP A 8 0.09 -20.11 6.33
CA ASP A 8 1.52 -19.75 6.28
C ASP A 8 1.75 -18.40 5.57
N TYR A 9 0.89 -18.06 4.60
CA TYR A 9 0.98 -16.83 3.81
C TYR A 9 -0.38 -16.43 3.20
N ILE A 10 -0.47 -15.16 2.79
CA ILE A 10 -1.50 -14.62 1.91
C ILE A 10 -0.84 -14.23 0.59
N ALA A 11 -1.38 -14.66 -0.54
CA ALA A 11 -0.94 -14.25 -1.87
C ALA A 11 -2.06 -13.51 -2.59
N VAL A 12 -1.74 -12.35 -3.14
CA VAL A 12 -2.65 -11.48 -3.88
C VAL A 12 -2.13 -11.33 -5.31
N ASP A 13 -2.96 -11.68 -6.28
CA ASP A 13 -2.76 -11.36 -7.70
C ASP A 13 -3.81 -10.33 -8.09
N CYS A 14 -3.38 -9.08 -8.32
CA CYS A 14 -4.29 -8.00 -8.66
C CYS A 14 -4.84 -8.12 -10.09
N GLY A 15 -4.24 -8.95 -10.95
CA GLY A 15 -4.57 -9.11 -12.36
C GLY A 15 -3.81 -8.16 -13.29
N LEU A 16 -2.97 -7.30 -12.75
CA LEU A 16 -2.11 -6.37 -13.47
C LEU A 16 -0.64 -6.62 -13.10
N PRO A 17 0.32 -6.28 -13.98
CA PRO A 17 1.74 -6.43 -13.70
C PRO A 17 2.27 -5.28 -12.80
N ALA A 18 1.79 -5.21 -11.56
CA ALA A 18 2.18 -4.23 -10.54
C ALA A 18 2.66 -4.93 -9.26
N ASP A 19 3.94 -4.79 -8.89
CA ASP A 19 4.46 -5.39 -7.65
C ASP A 19 3.95 -4.69 -6.39
N THR A 20 3.44 -3.45 -6.52
CA THR A 20 2.73 -2.73 -5.46
C THR A 20 1.48 -3.48 -5.00
N PHE A 21 0.83 -4.25 -5.88
CA PHE A 21 -0.43 -4.94 -5.56
C PHE A 21 -0.37 -6.46 -5.71
N ASN A 22 0.64 -6.99 -6.40
CA ASN A 22 0.96 -8.40 -6.42
C ASN A 22 1.85 -8.75 -5.24
N ILE A 23 1.23 -9.09 -4.11
CA ILE A 23 1.91 -9.24 -2.83
C ILE A 23 1.77 -10.68 -2.32
N ILE A 24 2.86 -11.25 -1.83
CA ILE A 24 2.83 -12.41 -0.94
C ILE A 24 3.30 -11.97 0.44
N THR A 25 2.43 -12.07 1.43
CA THR A 25 2.70 -11.72 2.83
C THR A 25 2.86 -13.00 3.64
N LEU A 26 4.03 -13.23 4.23
CA LEU A 26 4.27 -14.39 5.09
C LEU A 26 3.62 -14.18 6.47
N LEU A 27 2.66 -15.01 6.85
CA LEU A 27 2.01 -14.96 8.16
C LEU A 27 2.82 -15.69 9.24
N ASN A 28 3.62 -16.68 8.81
CA ASN A 28 4.52 -17.45 9.66
C ASN A 28 5.91 -17.47 9.05
N SER A 29 6.90 -17.09 9.83
CA SER A 29 8.30 -16.99 9.41
C SER A 29 9.11 -18.27 9.66
N ASN A 30 8.47 -19.37 10.08
CA ASN A 30 9.03 -20.72 9.99
C ASN A 30 8.97 -21.23 8.54
N VAL A 31 9.71 -20.55 7.67
CA VAL A 31 9.69 -20.72 6.22
C VAL A 31 10.17 -22.11 5.80
N THR A 32 10.86 -22.87 6.65
CA THR A 32 11.36 -24.21 6.34
C THR A 32 10.27 -25.26 6.16
N GLU A 33 9.09 -25.10 6.77
CA GLU A 33 7.99 -26.05 6.65
C GLU A 33 6.97 -25.56 5.62
N GLY A 34 6.89 -26.21 4.46
CA GLY A 34 5.94 -25.85 3.40
C GLY A 34 6.44 -24.80 2.40
N ILE A 35 7.74 -24.51 2.38
CA ILE A 35 8.42 -23.59 1.46
C ILE A 35 8.10 -23.85 -0.02
N GLU A 36 7.87 -25.11 -0.38
CA GLU A 36 7.48 -25.51 -1.74
C GLU A 36 6.17 -24.87 -2.21
N LYS A 37 5.27 -24.52 -1.28
CA LYS A 37 4.03 -23.80 -1.62
C LYS A 37 4.33 -22.37 -2.02
N LEU A 38 5.18 -21.67 -1.26
CA LEU A 38 5.66 -20.33 -1.62
C LEU A 38 6.37 -20.35 -2.97
N TYR A 39 7.17 -21.39 -3.24
CA TYR A 39 7.87 -21.55 -4.51
C TYR A 39 6.90 -21.63 -5.69
N LYS A 40 5.80 -22.35 -5.52
CA LYS A 40 4.74 -22.43 -6.55
C LYS A 40 4.05 -21.10 -6.81
N GLU A 41 3.85 -20.28 -5.78
CA GLU A 41 3.27 -18.94 -5.96
C GLU A 41 4.22 -18.01 -6.72
N VAL A 42 5.50 -17.97 -6.31
CA VAL A 42 6.53 -17.18 -7.00
C VAL A 42 6.65 -17.62 -8.46
N GLU A 43 6.68 -18.92 -8.71
CA GLU A 43 6.76 -19.48 -10.05
C GLU A 43 5.52 -19.13 -10.90
N CYS A 44 4.33 -19.05 -10.30
CA CYS A 44 3.11 -18.60 -10.99
C CYS A 44 3.25 -17.16 -11.50
N PHE A 45 3.77 -16.24 -10.68
CA PHE A 45 4.03 -14.86 -11.09
C PHE A 45 5.13 -14.78 -12.16
N ASN A 46 6.21 -15.55 -12.01
CA ASN A 46 7.28 -15.63 -13.01
C ASN A 46 6.77 -16.09 -14.38
N GLN A 47 5.92 -17.13 -14.42
CA GLN A 47 5.32 -17.64 -15.66
C GLN A 47 4.38 -16.63 -16.31
N LYS A 48 3.61 -15.89 -15.50
CA LYS A 48 2.76 -14.78 -15.98
C LYS A 48 3.57 -13.55 -16.41
N LYS A 49 4.86 -13.48 -16.04
CA LYS A 49 5.72 -12.30 -16.17
C LYS A 49 5.15 -11.09 -15.43
N PHE A 50 4.52 -11.34 -14.29
CA PHE A 50 3.98 -10.28 -13.44
C PHE A 50 5.00 -10.00 -12.32
N PRO A 51 5.44 -8.74 -12.14
CA PRO A 51 6.27 -8.37 -11.01
C PRO A 51 5.46 -8.57 -9.72
N MET A 52 6.15 -8.98 -8.65
CA MET A 52 5.53 -9.30 -7.36
C MET A 52 6.52 -9.06 -6.21
N SER A 53 5.98 -8.76 -5.03
CA SER A 53 6.75 -8.54 -3.79
C SER A 53 6.44 -9.57 -2.71
N VAL A 54 7.46 -10.13 -2.08
CA VAL A 54 7.31 -10.98 -0.88
C VAL A 54 7.66 -10.17 0.36
N TRP A 55 6.72 -10.07 1.31
CA TRP A 55 6.86 -9.34 2.57
C TRP A 55 6.94 -10.29 3.77
N PHE A 56 7.85 -9.99 4.69
CA PHE A 56 8.04 -10.70 5.96
C PHE A 56 8.61 -9.75 7.02
N TRP A 57 8.48 -10.08 8.31
CA TRP A 57 8.85 -9.18 9.41
C TRP A 57 9.49 -9.88 10.63
N ASP A 58 10.00 -11.11 10.49
CA ASP A 58 10.66 -11.83 11.59
C ASP A 58 12.18 -11.71 11.51
N ASP A 59 12.75 -11.00 12.48
CA ASP A 59 14.18 -10.76 12.63
C ASP A 59 14.97 -12.04 13.00
N ARG A 60 14.33 -12.99 13.70
CA ARG A 60 14.99 -14.23 14.15
C ARG A 60 15.34 -15.15 13.00
N HIS A 61 14.57 -15.09 11.92
CA HIS A 61 14.72 -15.97 10.75
C HIS A 61 15.11 -15.23 9.47
N GLU A 62 15.31 -13.90 9.54
CA GLU A 62 15.55 -13.02 8.39
C GLU A 62 16.56 -13.60 7.41
N GLN A 63 17.75 -14.01 7.89
CA GLN A 63 18.83 -14.49 7.02
C GLN A 63 18.45 -15.79 6.29
N THR A 64 17.74 -16.69 6.97
CA THR A 64 17.27 -17.94 6.36
C THR A 64 16.23 -17.66 5.29
N ILE A 65 15.25 -16.79 5.59
CA ILE A 65 14.19 -16.41 4.65
C ILE A 65 14.79 -15.73 3.42
N LYS A 66 15.63 -14.71 3.62
CA LYS A 66 16.33 -14.02 2.53
C LYS A 66 17.10 -15.01 1.65
N SER A 67 17.82 -15.95 2.26
CA SER A 67 18.57 -16.96 1.52
C SER A 67 17.68 -17.86 0.65
N GLU A 68 16.51 -18.28 1.13
CA GLU A 68 15.57 -19.08 0.33
C GLU A 68 14.91 -18.25 -0.79
N LEU A 69 14.51 -17.00 -0.51
CA LEU A 69 13.93 -16.11 -1.51
C LEU A 69 14.91 -15.78 -2.65
N ILE A 70 16.19 -15.59 -2.33
CA ILE A 70 17.26 -15.38 -3.33
C ILE A 70 17.42 -16.59 -4.25
N LYS A 71 17.29 -17.82 -3.72
CA LYS A 71 17.35 -19.04 -4.55
C LYS A 71 16.20 -19.11 -5.56
N LEU A 72 15.08 -18.44 -5.30
CA LEU A 72 13.95 -18.30 -6.22
C LEU A 72 14.11 -17.16 -7.23
N GLY A 73 15.23 -16.45 -7.20
CA GLY A 73 15.49 -15.32 -8.09
C GLY A 73 14.90 -13.99 -7.60
N LEU A 74 14.38 -13.92 -6.37
CA LEU A 74 14.02 -12.65 -5.78
C LEU A 74 15.28 -11.88 -5.35
N LYS A 75 15.16 -10.56 -5.36
CA LYS A 75 16.17 -9.63 -4.85
C LYS A 75 15.56 -8.81 -3.73
N GLU A 76 16.39 -8.42 -2.76
CA GLU A 76 15.96 -7.46 -1.75
C GLU A 76 15.67 -6.12 -2.42
N ALA A 77 14.45 -5.63 -2.25
CA ALA A 77 14.00 -4.35 -2.79
C ALA A 77 14.09 -3.23 -1.73
N GLU A 78 13.64 -3.52 -0.51
CA GLU A 78 13.59 -2.56 0.58
C GLU A 78 13.57 -3.23 1.96
N GLN A 79 13.94 -2.45 2.98
CA GLN A 79 13.78 -2.79 4.39
C GLN A 79 13.12 -1.59 5.09
N ASN A 80 11.94 -1.81 5.63
CA ASN A 80 11.12 -0.77 6.25
C ASN A 80 10.95 -1.00 7.75
N ILE A 81 10.73 0.08 8.50
CA ILE A 81 10.42 0.02 9.94
C ILE A 81 8.91 0.12 10.09
N ALA A 82 8.30 -0.91 10.67
CA ALA A 82 6.90 -0.84 11.09
C ALA A 82 6.78 0.10 12.29
N MET A 83 5.93 1.12 12.16
CA MET A 83 5.63 2.06 13.23
C MET A 83 4.29 1.69 13.86
N VAL A 84 4.25 1.62 15.19
CA VAL A 84 3.03 1.32 15.96
C VAL A 84 2.90 2.31 17.10
N ALA A 85 1.68 2.74 17.39
CA ALA A 85 1.41 3.62 18.50
C ALA A 85 0.00 3.42 19.04
N ASP A 86 -0.19 3.69 20.33
CA ASP A 86 -1.50 3.67 20.98
C ASP A 86 -2.22 5.00 20.71
N LEU A 87 -3.33 4.95 19.98
CA LEU A 87 -4.16 6.11 19.64
C LEU A 87 -4.62 6.89 20.88
N LYS A 88 -4.77 6.24 22.06
CA LYS A 88 -5.13 6.92 23.31
C LYS A 88 -4.05 7.87 23.81
N THR A 89 -2.82 7.71 23.33
CA THR A 89 -1.64 8.47 23.75
C THR A 89 -1.18 9.49 22.72
N ILE A 90 -1.74 9.45 21.50
CA ILE A 90 -1.40 10.37 20.42
C ILE A 90 -2.45 11.47 20.34
N HIS A 91 -1.98 12.71 20.26
CA HIS A 91 -2.82 13.88 20.04
C HIS A 91 -2.27 14.66 18.84
N PRO A 92 -2.66 14.30 17.61
CA PRO A 92 -2.11 14.94 16.42
C PRO A 92 -2.50 16.41 16.38
N THR A 93 -1.57 17.27 15.98
CA THR A 93 -1.85 18.70 15.77
C THR A 93 -1.90 18.96 14.28
N ILE A 94 -3.08 19.38 13.79
CA ILE A 94 -3.27 19.69 12.37
C ILE A 94 -3.06 21.18 12.13
N ASN A 95 -1.91 21.52 11.56
CA ASN A 95 -1.63 22.86 11.06
C ASN A 95 -1.94 22.90 9.55
N MET A 96 -3.22 23.08 9.21
CA MET A 96 -3.69 23.09 7.82
C MET A 96 -3.05 24.24 7.02
N PRO A 97 -2.26 23.98 5.96
CA PRO A 97 -1.74 25.01 5.08
C PRO A 97 -2.88 25.85 4.47
N LYS A 98 -2.65 27.15 4.29
CA LYS A 98 -3.66 28.07 3.73
C LYS A 98 -4.11 27.59 2.35
N GLY A 99 -5.43 27.39 2.19
CA GLY A 99 -6.03 26.94 0.92
C GLY A 99 -5.88 25.45 0.64
N PHE A 100 -5.39 24.67 1.60
CA PHE A 100 -5.40 23.21 1.56
C PHE A 100 -6.64 22.69 2.28
N THR A 101 -7.27 21.67 1.70
CA THR A 101 -8.36 20.93 2.34
C THR A 101 -8.13 19.43 2.19
N ILE A 102 -8.68 18.64 3.10
CA ILE A 102 -8.67 17.18 3.01
C ILE A 102 -10.12 16.70 2.98
N GLN A 103 -10.43 15.75 2.11
CA GLN A 103 -11.76 15.13 2.05
C GLN A 103 -11.64 13.62 1.80
N LYS A 104 -12.56 12.85 2.38
CA LYS A 104 -12.75 11.42 2.06
C LYS A 104 -13.25 11.30 0.62
N SER A 105 -12.73 10.33 -0.14
CA SER A 105 -13.26 10.03 -1.47
C SER A 105 -14.67 9.46 -1.38
N SER A 106 -15.57 9.92 -2.24
CA SER A 106 -16.97 9.49 -2.29
C SER A 106 -17.46 9.18 -3.71
N SER A 107 -16.54 9.10 -4.68
CA SER A 107 -16.89 8.83 -6.09
C SER A 107 -15.76 8.14 -6.83
N SER A 108 -16.12 7.40 -7.88
CA SER A 108 -15.14 6.76 -8.77
C SER A 108 -14.15 7.76 -9.38
N GLY A 109 -14.60 8.98 -9.73
CA GLY A 109 -13.70 10.02 -10.23
C GLY A 109 -12.63 10.43 -9.20
N GLN A 110 -12.99 10.49 -7.93
CA GLN A 110 -12.06 10.78 -6.84
C GLN A 110 -11.10 9.62 -6.56
N ILE A 111 -11.57 8.38 -6.62
CA ILE A 111 -10.71 7.19 -6.48
C ILE A 111 -9.68 7.12 -7.62
N LYS A 112 -10.07 7.47 -8.85
CA LYS A 112 -9.13 7.59 -9.98
C LYS A 112 -8.09 8.69 -9.74
N LYS A 113 -8.49 9.84 -9.17
CA LYS A 113 -7.56 10.91 -8.78
C LYS A 113 -6.63 10.52 -7.63
N PHE A 114 -7.10 9.67 -6.71
CA PHE A 114 -6.25 9.06 -5.71
C PHE A 114 -5.14 8.25 -6.38
N GLY A 115 -5.52 7.30 -7.26
CA GLY A 115 -4.58 6.46 -8.00
C GLY A 115 -3.61 7.23 -8.87
N GLU A 116 -4.07 8.27 -9.57
CA GLU A 116 -3.21 9.18 -10.35
C GLU A 116 -2.14 9.86 -9.46
N THR A 117 -2.54 10.33 -8.28
CA THR A 117 -1.60 11.00 -7.36
C THR A 117 -0.61 10.03 -6.75
N LEU A 118 -1.04 8.80 -6.43
CA LEU A 118 -0.15 7.75 -5.93
C LEU A 118 0.82 7.26 -7.03
N ALA A 119 0.32 7.05 -8.24
CA ALA A 119 1.11 6.63 -9.40
C ALA A 119 2.28 7.60 -9.71
N ASN A 120 2.11 8.89 -9.42
CA ASN A 120 3.18 9.88 -9.60
C ASN A 120 4.43 9.61 -8.74
N LEU A 121 4.33 8.80 -7.67
CA LEU A 121 5.53 8.35 -6.93
C LEU A 121 6.50 7.57 -7.82
N PHE A 122 5.97 6.89 -8.84
CA PHE A 122 6.72 6.02 -9.74
C PHE A 122 7.13 6.73 -11.04
N GLY A 123 6.87 8.04 -11.17
CA GLY A 123 7.20 8.84 -12.34
C GLY A 123 6.60 8.27 -13.64
N THR A 124 7.44 8.09 -14.66
CA THR A 124 7.04 7.55 -15.97
C THR A 124 7.31 6.04 -16.11
N SER A 125 7.48 5.32 -15.00
CA SER A 125 7.73 3.87 -15.05
C SER A 125 6.47 3.07 -15.40
N GLU A 126 6.66 1.82 -15.83
CA GLU A 126 5.56 0.89 -16.05
C GLU A 126 4.73 0.67 -14.78
N GLU A 127 5.38 0.61 -13.61
CA GLU A 127 4.70 0.47 -12.32
C GLU A 127 3.69 1.59 -12.08
N GLY A 128 4.05 2.85 -12.34
CA GLY A 128 3.11 3.98 -12.22
C GLY A 128 1.89 3.82 -13.13
N THR A 129 2.11 3.31 -14.35
CA THR A 129 1.01 3.03 -15.30
C THR A 129 0.07 1.96 -14.76
N HIS A 130 0.60 0.87 -14.22
CA HIS A 130 -0.20 -0.22 -13.66
C HIS A 130 -0.88 0.18 -12.34
N VAL A 131 -0.23 1.01 -11.51
CA VAL A 131 -0.85 1.56 -10.31
C VAL A 131 -2.06 2.42 -10.66
N GLN A 132 -1.93 3.29 -11.66
CA GLN A 132 -3.07 4.08 -12.14
C GLN A 132 -4.16 3.18 -12.75
N ALA A 133 -3.79 2.15 -13.52
CA ALA A 133 -4.73 1.20 -14.10
C ALA A 133 -5.54 0.45 -13.02
N PHE A 134 -4.89 0.00 -11.94
CA PHE A 134 -5.54 -0.68 -10.82
C PHE A 134 -6.65 0.18 -10.20
N TYR A 135 -6.36 1.44 -9.88
CA TYR A 135 -7.38 2.34 -9.34
C TYR A 135 -8.46 2.68 -10.38
N ASN A 136 -8.12 2.75 -11.67
CA ASN A 136 -9.11 2.97 -12.73
C ASN A 136 -10.11 1.81 -12.87
N GLU A 137 -9.62 0.57 -12.81
CA GLU A 137 -10.43 -0.65 -12.94
C GLU A 137 -11.27 -0.93 -11.69
N THR A 138 -10.73 -0.61 -10.51
CA THR A 138 -11.40 -0.90 -9.24
C THR A 138 -12.25 0.26 -8.74
N ALA A 139 -12.22 1.45 -9.35
CA ALA A 139 -12.91 2.66 -8.85
C ALA A 139 -14.43 2.52 -8.64
N SER A 140 -15.07 1.52 -9.23
CA SER A 140 -16.50 1.23 -9.05
C SER A 140 -16.78 0.18 -7.98
N PHE A 141 -15.76 -0.40 -7.36
CA PHE A 141 -15.93 -1.45 -6.36
C PHE A 141 -16.45 -0.86 -5.05
N ASP A 142 -17.40 -1.56 -4.42
CA ASP A 142 -18.01 -1.15 -3.15
C ASP A 142 -17.00 -1.08 -2.00
N LEU A 143 -15.85 -1.78 -2.12
CA LEU A 143 -14.75 -1.74 -1.15
C LEU A 143 -14.34 -0.30 -0.80
N TRP A 144 -14.24 0.58 -1.80
CA TRP A 144 -13.82 1.97 -1.62
C TRP A 144 -14.84 2.84 -0.87
N ASN A 145 -16.07 2.36 -0.77
CA ASN A 145 -17.15 3.00 0.00
C ASN A 145 -17.43 2.26 1.32
N SER A 146 -16.61 1.26 1.66
CA SER A 146 -16.74 0.53 2.92
C SER A 146 -16.16 1.32 4.11
N GLU A 147 -16.49 0.87 5.33
CA GLU A 147 -15.83 1.39 6.54
C GLU A 147 -14.43 0.78 6.78
N GLN A 148 -14.09 -0.28 6.05
CA GLN A 148 -12.80 -0.97 6.17
C GLN A 148 -11.69 -0.30 5.39
N MET A 149 -12.00 0.42 4.31
CA MET A 149 -11.03 1.12 3.48
C MET A 149 -11.49 2.56 3.23
N LYS A 150 -10.70 3.54 3.66
CA LYS A 150 -11.02 4.97 3.49
C LYS A 150 -9.87 5.65 2.76
N LEU A 151 -10.15 6.24 1.60
CA LEU A 151 -9.18 7.03 0.85
C LEU A 151 -9.43 8.51 1.07
N TYR A 152 -8.36 9.29 1.22
CA TYR A 152 -8.42 10.72 1.45
C TYR A 152 -7.64 11.49 0.37
N LEU A 153 -8.21 12.60 -0.07
CA LEU A 153 -7.65 13.50 -1.07
C LEU A 153 -7.33 14.85 -0.42
N GLY A 154 -6.07 15.26 -0.50
CA GLY A 154 -5.58 16.58 -0.14
C GLY A 154 -5.62 17.50 -1.35
N ILE A 155 -6.42 18.57 -1.29
CA ILE A 155 -6.70 19.46 -2.40
C ILE A 155 -6.07 20.83 -2.15
N TYR A 156 -5.33 21.33 -3.12
CA TYR A 156 -4.75 22.68 -3.11
C TYR A 156 -4.87 23.30 -4.51
N LYS A 157 -5.41 24.53 -4.59
CA LYS A 157 -5.68 25.21 -5.88
C LYS A 157 -6.47 24.32 -6.86
N GLU A 158 -7.53 23.70 -6.36
CA GLU A 158 -8.43 22.82 -7.13
C GLU A 158 -7.80 21.51 -7.65
N GLU A 159 -6.54 21.23 -7.31
CA GLU A 159 -5.86 19.99 -7.66
C GLU A 159 -5.68 19.08 -6.45
N VAL A 160 -5.76 17.76 -6.68
CA VAL A 160 -5.28 16.77 -5.70
C VAL A 160 -3.76 16.81 -5.72
N VAL A 161 -3.16 17.13 -4.57
CA VAL A 161 -1.70 17.27 -4.42
C VAL A 161 -1.11 16.29 -3.41
N SER A 162 -1.95 15.72 -2.54
CA SER A 162 -1.56 14.73 -1.55
C SER A 162 -2.68 13.71 -1.35
N VAL A 163 -2.33 12.49 -1.00
CA VAL A 163 -3.27 11.39 -0.74
C VAL A 163 -2.81 10.58 0.48
N GLY A 164 -3.73 9.81 1.04
CA GLY A 164 -3.42 8.76 2.02
C GLY A 164 -4.66 7.94 2.36
N SER A 165 -4.45 6.74 2.90
CA SER A 165 -5.50 5.76 3.15
C SER A 165 -5.51 5.25 4.60
N LEU A 166 -6.69 4.86 5.06
CA LEU A 166 -6.89 4.10 6.30
C LEU A 166 -7.44 2.72 5.96
N VAL A 167 -6.82 1.69 6.54
CA VAL A 167 -7.33 0.31 6.54
C VAL A 167 -7.77 -0.02 7.97
N CYS A 168 -9.08 -0.17 8.17
CA CYS A 168 -9.68 -0.36 9.48
C CYS A 168 -9.99 -1.84 9.73
N THR A 169 -9.42 -2.40 10.80
CA THR A 169 -9.81 -3.70 11.33
C THR A 169 -10.56 -3.52 12.65
N LYS A 170 -10.94 -4.63 13.30
CA LYS A 170 -11.61 -4.58 14.60
C LYS A 170 -10.71 -4.01 15.71
N ASP A 171 -9.41 -4.33 15.65
CA ASP A 171 -8.48 -4.11 16.77
C ASP A 171 -7.34 -3.13 16.41
N SER A 172 -7.22 -2.72 15.15
CA SER A 172 -6.18 -1.81 14.68
C SER A 172 -6.60 -1.03 13.44
N ILE A 173 -5.94 0.10 13.20
CA ILE A 173 -6.08 0.90 11.99
C ILE A 173 -4.68 1.08 11.40
N GLY A 174 -4.54 0.70 10.13
CA GLY A 174 -3.33 0.92 9.36
C GLY A 174 -3.42 2.22 8.56
N ILE A 175 -2.31 2.96 8.50
CA ILE A 175 -2.18 4.17 7.70
C ILE A 175 -1.24 3.85 6.53
N TYR A 176 -1.73 3.98 5.30
CA TYR A 176 -0.99 3.60 4.09
C TYR A 176 -1.09 4.67 2.99
N ASP A 177 -0.37 4.44 1.89
CA ASP A 177 -0.46 5.18 0.63
C ASP A 177 -0.31 6.71 0.77
N ILE A 178 0.48 7.16 1.74
CA ILE A 178 0.71 8.60 1.93
C ILE A 178 1.66 9.09 0.85
N ALA A 179 1.13 9.90 -0.06
CA ALA A 179 1.89 10.51 -1.13
C ALA A 179 1.64 12.01 -1.22
N THR A 180 2.63 12.73 -1.73
CA THR A 180 2.52 14.14 -2.14
C THR A 180 3.26 14.31 -3.46
N LYS A 181 2.62 14.97 -4.43
CA LYS A 181 3.23 15.30 -5.74
C LYS A 181 4.59 15.96 -5.53
N GLU A 182 5.56 15.62 -6.37
CA GLU A 182 6.98 15.99 -6.18
C GLU A 182 7.16 17.50 -6.02
N GLU A 183 6.55 18.28 -6.92
CA GLU A 183 6.57 19.74 -6.93
C GLU A 183 5.84 20.40 -5.74
N MET A 184 5.11 19.60 -4.95
CA MET A 184 4.36 20.01 -3.77
C MET A 184 4.99 19.56 -2.45
N ARG A 185 6.09 18.79 -2.49
CA ARG A 185 6.84 18.37 -1.30
C ARG A 185 7.49 19.55 -0.59
N GLY A 186 7.80 19.38 0.70
CA GLY A 186 8.40 20.42 1.55
C GLY A 186 7.47 21.57 1.95
N LYS A 187 6.19 21.52 1.57
CA LYS A 187 5.18 22.58 1.85
C LYS A 187 4.20 22.23 2.97
N GLY A 188 4.42 21.11 3.66
CA GLY A 188 3.59 20.66 4.80
C GLY A 188 2.36 19.81 4.44
N PHE A 189 2.05 19.58 3.15
CA PHE A 189 0.86 18.79 2.77
C PHE A 189 0.90 17.34 3.27
N GLY A 190 2.01 16.62 3.06
CA GLY A 190 2.17 15.24 3.52
C GLY A 190 2.08 15.11 5.04
N SER A 191 2.73 16.01 5.79
CA SER A 191 2.63 16.04 7.25
C SER A 191 1.21 16.36 7.73
N THR A 192 0.49 17.24 7.03
CA THR A 192 -0.90 17.57 7.34
C THR A 192 -1.81 16.37 7.05
N MET A 193 -1.61 15.68 5.92
CA MET A 193 -2.33 14.45 5.58
C MET A 193 -2.10 13.37 6.65
N PHE A 194 -0.84 13.09 7.03
CA PHE A 194 -0.54 12.11 8.06
C PHE A 194 -1.19 12.43 9.42
N ASN A 195 -1.10 13.68 9.89
CA ASN A 195 -1.73 14.08 11.15
C ASN A 195 -3.27 14.04 11.07
N TYR A 196 -3.84 14.33 9.89
CA TYR A 196 -5.27 14.17 9.67
C TYR A 196 -5.70 12.70 9.74
N LEU A 197 -4.97 11.79 9.10
CA LEU A 197 -5.24 10.35 9.16
C LEU A 197 -5.10 9.81 10.60
N LEU A 198 -4.12 10.30 11.37
CA LEU A 198 -3.98 9.98 12.79
C LEU A 198 -5.15 10.47 13.64
N GLN A 199 -5.80 11.58 13.26
CA GLN A 199 -6.97 12.09 13.99
C GLN A 199 -8.24 11.32 13.64
N GLU A 200 -8.34 10.83 12.41
CA GLU A 200 -9.49 10.06 11.90
C GLU A 200 -9.48 8.59 12.33
N ALA A 201 -8.30 8.05 12.68
CA ALA A 201 -8.11 6.71 13.22
C ALA A 201 -8.62 6.60 14.67
#